data_AF-A0A7J6DCM1-F1
#
_entry.id   AF-A0A7J6DCM1-F1
#
_cell.length_a   1.000
_cell.length_b   1.000
_cell.length_c   1.000
_cell.angle_alpha   90.00
_cell.angle_beta   90.00
_cell.angle_gamma   90.00
#
_symmetry.space_group_name_H-M   'P 1'
#
loop_
_entity.id
_entity.type
_entity.pdbx_description
1 polymer ?
#
loop_
_entity_poly.entity_id
_entity_poly.type
_entity_poly.pdbx_seq_one_letter_code
_entity_poly.pdbx_strand_id
1 'polypeptide(L)'
;MWSRLKYSVYIYIYIYTPQTKPSHLLSAHSLQEFSLLFSMQLCALLTVLGLLVTGSWAQGLMPTVGLPPCDSPEAEAAALAAQDFLNAQHTHGYKYVLNQIDEIKIVSRPLQADTYHLELDFLETTCHVLDPTPVSLCPVRQKINTAVEADCDFVLANTTQGLSVVAFKCKTETESEDKCLGCPQLVPLNDTDGLQLIETSLDYFNKNNTLNTKFALLEIGRMGSQIVSGGHRYFAEYAIIGTNCTSQDDDICIPQNHNVAIHGLCLAEGSADGVDCKIFAPTQASNATVQVQQLLHAHTFGPQHNPAIHGLKHHKLTALHDPSASGLLSAESNELAEVVAAPKDAPVVKREVAAPEVPAVDATESEKAPLPSGPILFAPICPGKKKHF
;
A
#
# COMPACT_ATOMS: atom_id res chain seq x y z
N MET A 1 -24.16 -17.94 -0.42
CA MET A 1 -24.21 -19.41 -0.33
C MET A 1 -23.18 -19.96 -1.29
N TRP A 2 -21.89 -20.00 -0.91
CA TRP A 2 -20.84 -20.75 -1.59
C TRP A 2 -19.89 -21.27 -0.50
N SER A 3 -19.74 -22.58 -0.50
CA SER A 3 -19.13 -23.37 0.56
C SER A 3 -17.61 -23.24 0.53
N ARG A 4 -17.01 -23.02 1.70
CA ARG A 4 -15.56 -23.16 1.92
C ARG A 4 -15.15 -24.61 1.69
N LEU A 5 -14.39 -24.89 0.63
CA LEU A 5 -13.60 -26.12 0.53
C LEU A 5 -12.33 -25.93 1.35
N LYS A 6 -12.30 -26.49 2.56
CA LYS A 6 -11.06 -26.77 3.29
C LYS A 6 -10.41 -27.99 2.66
N TYR A 7 -9.32 -27.81 1.91
CA TYR A 7 -8.46 -28.92 1.53
C TYR A 7 -7.63 -29.33 2.74
N SER A 8 -8.08 -30.39 3.42
CA SER A 8 -7.26 -31.10 4.39
C SER A 8 -6.47 -32.15 3.62
N VAL A 9 -5.17 -31.95 3.43
CA VAL A 9 -4.28 -32.96 2.86
C VAL A 9 -4.10 -34.06 3.90
N TYR A 10 -4.90 -35.13 3.78
CA TYR A 10 -4.70 -36.36 4.54
C TYR A 10 -3.63 -37.19 3.84
N ILE A 11 -2.43 -37.22 4.41
CA ILE A 11 -1.39 -38.19 4.04
C ILE A 11 -1.85 -39.55 4.58
N TYR A 12 -2.42 -40.39 3.70
CA TYR A 12 -2.69 -41.79 4.01
C TYR A 12 -1.36 -42.56 3.98
N ILE A 13 -0.82 -42.86 5.15
CA ILE A 13 0.25 -43.84 5.30
C ILE A 13 -0.40 -45.23 5.15
N TYR A 14 -0.25 -45.84 3.98
CA TYR A 14 -0.62 -47.24 3.76
C TYR A 14 0.35 -48.14 4.52
N ILE A 15 -0.05 -48.61 5.70
CA ILE A 15 0.64 -49.71 6.39
C ILE A 15 0.14 -51.01 5.77
N TYR A 16 0.99 -51.62 4.93
CA TYR A 16 0.76 -52.95 4.37
C TYR A 16 0.91 -53.98 5.49
N THR A 17 -0.20 -54.48 6.03
CA THR A 17 -0.19 -55.62 6.96
C THR A 17 -0.45 -56.91 6.18
N PRO A 18 0.51 -57.85 6.13
CA PRO A 18 0.28 -59.14 5.49
C PRO A 18 -0.72 -59.95 6.33
N GLN A 19 -1.87 -60.26 5.72
CA GLN A 19 -2.88 -61.18 6.25
C GLN A 19 -2.27 -62.56 6.48
N THR A 20 -1.95 -62.87 7.73
CA THR A 20 -1.72 -64.24 8.19
C THR A 20 -2.84 -64.62 9.15
N LYS A 21 -3.55 -65.69 8.82
CA LYS A 21 -4.66 -66.25 9.61
C LYS A 21 -4.21 -66.53 11.06
N PRO A 22 -4.99 -66.16 12.09
CA PRO A 22 -4.62 -66.45 13.46
C PRO A 22 -5.07 -67.86 13.82
N SER A 23 -4.13 -68.79 13.90
CA SER A 23 -4.33 -70.01 14.69
C SER A 23 -4.01 -69.68 16.15
N HIS A 24 -5.08 -69.66 16.96
CA HIS A 24 -5.17 -69.76 18.43
C HIS A 24 -3.96 -69.40 19.32
N LEU A 25 -4.28 -68.58 20.34
CA LEU A 25 -3.50 -68.18 21.53
C LEU A 25 -2.50 -67.02 21.36
N LEU A 26 -3.03 -65.79 21.29
CA LEU A 26 -2.34 -64.63 21.84
C LEU A 26 -3.08 -64.21 23.12
N SER A 27 -2.46 -64.51 24.25
CA SER A 27 -2.90 -64.08 25.59
C SER A 27 -3.05 -62.56 25.65
N ALA A 28 -3.96 -62.04 26.50
CA ALA A 28 -4.09 -60.61 26.79
C ALA A 28 -2.75 -59.94 27.19
N HIS A 29 -1.79 -60.73 27.71
CA HIS A 29 -0.42 -60.30 27.95
C HIS A 29 0.35 -59.89 26.68
N SER A 30 0.08 -60.50 25.52
CA SER A 30 0.78 -60.19 24.27
C SER A 30 0.38 -58.83 23.69
N LEU A 31 -0.89 -58.44 23.80
CA LEU A 31 -1.36 -57.11 23.38
C LEU A 31 -0.85 -55.99 24.31
N GLN A 32 -0.72 -56.28 25.60
CA GLN A 32 -0.12 -55.39 26.59
C GLN A 32 1.36 -55.12 26.27
N GLU A 33 2.13 -56.15 25.91
CA GLU A 33 3.54 -56.05 25.52
C GLU A 33 3.73 -55.20 24.26
N PHE A 34 2.89 -55.38 23.22
CA PHE A 34 2.94 -54.55 22.02
C PHE A 34 2.59 -53.08 22.29
N SER A 35 1.59 -52.81 23.13
CA SER A 35 1.22 -51.45 23.54
C SER A 35 2.35 -50.76 24.33
N LEU A 36 3.03 -51.51 25.21
CA LEU A 36 4.17 -51.01 25.98
C LEU A 36 5.38 -50.73 25.06
N LEU A 37 5.68 -51.62 24.10
CA LEU A 37 6.72 -51.41 23.11
C LEU A 37 6.47 -50.17 22.24
N PHE A 38 5.25 -49.97 21.72
CA PHE A 38 4.89 -48.76 20.97
C PHE A 38 5.00 -47.50 21.84
N SER A 39 4.54 -47.55 23.09
CA SER A 39 4.65 -46.43 24.03
C SER A 39 6.11 -46.08 24.33
N MET A 40 6.98 -47.08 24.50
CA MET A 40 8.42 -46.88 24.75
C MET A 40 9.13 -46.34 23.51
N GLN A 41 8.78 -46.81 22.31
CA GLN A 41 9.33 -46.30 21.04
C GLN A 41 8.90 -44.84 20.80
N LEU A 42 7.64 -44.50 21.08
CA LEU A 42 7.11 -43.13 20.97
C LEU A 42 7.77 -42.20 21.99
N CYS A 43 7.91 -42.63 23.25
CA CYS A 43 8.64 -41.89 24.26
C CYS A 43 10.12 -41.66 23.87
N ALA A 44 10.80 -42.68 23.33
CA ALA A 44 12.17 -42.55 22.86
C ALA A 44 12.30 -41.56 21.67
N LEU A 45 11.35 -41.59 20.73
CA LEU A 45 11.30 -40.61 19.64
C LEU A 45 11.06 -39.18 20.16
N LEU A 46 10.11 -39.01 21.10
CA LEU A 46 9.82 -37.70 21.69
C LEU A 46 10.99 -37.17 22.53
N THR A 47 11.72 -38.02 23.25
CA THR A 47 12.90 -37.60 24.01
C THR A 47 14.07 -37.24 23.10
N VAL A 48 14.29 -37.99 22.01
CA VAL A 48 15.32 -37.65 21.00
C VAL A 48 14.96 -36.36 20.28
N LEU A 49 13.69 -36.18 19.88
CA LEU A 49 13.23 -34.94 19.26
C LEU A 49 13.35 -33.76 20.23
N GLY A 50 12.98 -33.96 21.50
CA GLY A 50 13.14 -32.98 22.56
C GLY A 50 14.61 -32.59 22.76
N LEU A 51 15.52 -33.56 22.84
CA LEU A 51 16.97 -33.33 22.95
C LEU A 51 17.53 -32.59 21.73
N LEU A 52 17.08 -32.93 20.52
CA LEU A 52 17.48 -32.25 19.29
C LEU A 52 17.00 -30.80 19.27
N VAL A 53 15.75 -30.52 19.66
CA VAL A 53 15.22 -29.16 19.78
C VAL A 53 15.97 -28.40 20.87
N THR A 54 16.09 -28.92 22.09
CA THR A 54 16.80 -28.23 23.17
C THR A 54 18.29 -28.02 22.86
N GLY A 55 18.92 -28.98 22.18
CA GLY A 55 20.32 -28.89 21.77
C GLY A 55 20.54 -27.85 20.67
N SER A 56 19.62 -27.73 19.71
CA SER A 56 19.68 -26.72 18.65
C SER A 56 19.39 -25.31 19.15
N TRP A 57 18.53 -25.15 20.17
CA TRP A 57 18.36 -23.89 20.90
C TRP A 57 19.63 -23.50 21.66
N ALA A 58 20.28 -24.44 22.36
CA ALA A 58 21.53 -24.19 23.09
C ALA A 58 22.72 -23.86 22.18
N GLN A 59 22.69 -24.31 20.92
CA GLN A 59 23.70 -24.02 19.90
C GLN A 59 23.42 -22.71 19.12
N GLY A 60 22.34 -22.01 19.43
CA GLY A 60 21.98 -20.75 18.78
C GLY A 60 21.65 -20.92 17.30
N LEU A 61 21.31 -22.11 16.82
CA LEU A 61 21.02 -22.39 15.40
C LEU A 61 19.61 -21.97 14.95
N MET A 62 18.74 -21.60 15.90
CA MET A 62 17.38 -21.15 15.62
C MET A 62 17.33 -19.65 15.35
N PRO A 63 16.43 -19.18 14.46
CA PRO A 63 16.17 -17.77 14.30
C PRO A 63 15.68 -17.14 15.61
N THR A 64 16.28 -16.02 16.01
CA THR A 64 15.77 -15.18 17.09
C THR A 64 14.79 -14.17 16.50
N VAL A 65 13.64 -14.00 17.13
CA VAL A 65 12.63 -13.03 16.72
C VAL A 65 12.57 -11.89 17.73
N GLY A 66 12.84 -10.67 17.28
CA GLY A 66 12.65 -9.43 18.01
C GLY A 66 11.35 -8.75 17.59
N LEU A 67 10.62 -8.19 18.56
CA LEU A 67 9.41 -7.38 18.36
C LEU A 67 9.64 -6.01 19.01
N PRO A 68 10.42 -5.12 18.37
CA PRO A 68 10.64 -3.80 18.91
C PRO A 68 9.33 -2.98 18.91
N PRO A 69 9.20 -1.95 19.76
CA PRO A 69 8.07 -1.04 19.69
C PRO A 69 8.02 -0.32 18.33
N CYS A 70 6.82 -0.16 17.76
CA CYS A 70 6.64 0.52 16.47
C CYS A 70 7.07 2.00 16.49
N ASP A 71 7.00 2.67 17.64
CA ASP A 71 7.49 4.05 17.80
C ASP A 71 9.01 4.14 18.09
N SER A 72 9.75 3.03 18.01
CA SER A 72 11.19 3.03 18.26
C SER A 72 11.96 3.71 17.12
N PRO A 73 13.11 4.36 17.38
CA PRO A 73 13.94 4.95 16.33
C PRO A 73 14.40 3.94 15.28
N GLU A 74 14.58 2.67 15.66
CA GLU A 74 14.94 1.58 14.75
C GLU A 74 13.79 1.23 13.79
N ALA A 75 12.57 1.13 14.31
CA ALA A 75 11.37 0.90 13.49
C ALA A 75 11.11 2.06 12.52
N GLU A 76 11.19 3.30 13.01
CA GLU A 76 11.02 4.49 12.19
C GLU A 76 12.09 4.58 11.08
N ALA A 77 13.36 4.27 11.38
CA ALA A 77 14.41 4.26 10.37
C ALA A 77 14.17 3.21 9.27
N ALA A 78 13.67 2.01 9.64
CA ALA A 78 13.31 0.98 8.68
C ALA A 78 12.09 1.37 7.83
N ALA A 79 11.07 1.97 8.44
CA ALA A 79 9.88 2.45 7.74
C ALA A 79 10.20 3.59 6.76
N LEU A 80 11.10 4.52 7.13
CA LEU A 80 11.56 5.57 6.23
C LEU A 80 12.40 5.02 5.07
N ALA A 81 13.24 4.00 5.29
CA ALA A 81 13.95 3.33 4.20
C ALA A 81 12.98 2.65 3.22
N ALA A 82 11.89 2.05 3.72
CA ALA A 82 10.82 1.50 2.91
C ALA A 82 10.08 2.59 2.11
N GLN A 83 9.74 3.73 2.75
CA GLN A 83 9.13 4.88 2.09
C GLN A 83 9.98 5.43 0.94
N ASP A 84 11.29 5.59 1.17
CA ASP A 84 12.21 6.12 0.17
C ASP A 84 12.33 5.16 -1.02
N PHE A 85 12.39 3.85 -0.74
CA PHE A 85 12.39 2.83 -1.79
C PHE A 85 11.08 2.82 -2.59
N LEU A 86 9.93 2.89 -1.91
CA LEU A 86 8.60 2.94 -2.55
C LEU A 86 8.52 4.10 -3.55
N ASN A 87 8.89 5.31 -3.10
CA ASN A 87 8.86 6.51 -3.93
C ASN A 87 9.92 6.52 -5.04
N ALA A 88 11.07 5.84 -4.84
CA ALA A 88 12.12 5.76 -5.85
C ALA A 88 11.79 4.78 -6.99
N GLN A 89 10.96 3.76 -6.73
CA GLN A 89 10.57 2.76 -7.73
C GLN A 89 9.33 3.15 -8.53
N HIS A 90 8.52 4.08 -8.01
CA HIS A 90 7.25 4.45 -8.64
C HIS A 90 7.46 5.53 -9.71
N THR A 91 6.99 5.27 -10.93
CA THR A 91 7.23 6.13 -12.11
C THR A 91 6.01 6.90 -12.60
N HIS A 92 4.87 6.74 -11.93
CA HIS A 92 3.59 7.39 -12.24
C HIS A 92 2.84 7.74 -10.96
N GLY A 93 1.85 8.63 -11.02
CA GLY A 93 1.05 9.03 -9.89
C GLY A 93 1.80 9.89 -8.88
N TYR A 94 1.49 9.71 -7.59
CA TYR A 94 1.90 10.62 -6.53
C TYR A 94 2.82 9.93 -5.53
N LYS A 95 3.62 10.75 -4.84
CA LYS A 95 4.49 10.28 -3.76
C LYS A 95 3.65 9.88 -2.55
N TYR A 96 4.13 8.90 -1.81
CA TYR A 96 3.52 8.37 -0.59
C TYR A 96 4.36 8.71 0.63
N VAL A 97 3.71 9.13 1.71
CA VAL A 97 4.36 9.41 2.99
C VAL A 97 3.86 8.45 4.07
N LEU A 98 4.75 8.04 4.96
CA LEU A 98 4.47 7.12 6.06
C LEU A 98 3.44 7.74 7.02
N ASN A 99 2.34 7.02 7.27
CA ASN A 99 1.28 7.41 8.20
C ASN A 99 1.39 6.68 9.53
N GLN A 100 1.56 5.35 9.48
CA GLN A 100 1.59 4.50 10.67
C GLN A 100 2.48 3.27 10.44
N ILE A 101 3.03 2.73 11.52
CA ILE A 101 3.75 1.45 11.52
C ILE A 101 2.88 0.48 12.31
N ASP A 102 2.30 -0.50 11.63
CA ASP A 102 1.28 -1.39 12.20
C ASP A 102 1.88 -2.64 12.81
N GLU A 103 2.95 -3.14 12.18
CA GLU A 103 3.76 -4.22 12.74
C GLU A 103 5.24 -4.05 12.37
N ILE A 104 6.11 -4.46 13.29
CA ILE A 104 7.53 -4.68 13.00
C ILE A 104 8.02 -5.96 13.68
N LYS A 105 8.71 -6.78 12.90
CA LYS A 105 9.31 -8.04 13.36
C LYS A 105 10.69 -8.21 12.77
N ILE A 106 11.69 -8.35 13.64
CA ILE A 106 13.09 -8.58 13.26
C ILE A 106 13.41 -10.06 13.43
N VAL A 107 13.85 -10.72 12.36
CA VAL A 107 14.26 -12.11 12.34
C VAL A 107 15.78 -12.17 12.17
N SER A 108 16.47 -12.49 13.24
CA SER A 108 17.92 -12.68 13.27
C SER A 108 18.26 -14.15 13.08
N ARG A 109 19.04 -14.48 12.05
CA ARG A 109 19.55 -15.84 11.83
C ARG A 109 21.07 -15.87 12.00
N PRO A 110 21.63 -16.95 12.56
CA PRO A 110 23.09 -17.11 12.62
C PRO A 110 23.70 -17.03 11.23
N LEU A 111 24.79 -16.28 11.10
CA LEU A 111 25.57 -16.14 9.86
C LEU A 111 24.82 -15.48 8.69
N GLN A 112 23.65 -14.89 8.94
CA GLN A 112 22.84 -14.18 7.95
C GLN A 112 22.53 -12.77 8.44
N ALA A 113 22.20 -11.89 7.51
CA ALA A 113 21.69 -10.56 7.81
C ALA A 113 20.34 -10.65 8.54
N ASP A 114 20.12 -9.73 9.48
CA ASP A 114 18.81 -9.57 10.10
C ASP A 114 17.79 -9.16 9.04
N THR A 115 16.60 -9.76 9.12
CA THR A 115 15.48 -9.48 8.21
C THR A 115 14.37 -8.79 8.97
N TYR A 116 13.88 -7.67 8.46
CA TYR A 116 12.81 -6.87 9.03
C TYR A 116 11.56 -7.11 8.23
N HIS A 117 10.50 -7.56 8.88
CA HIS A 117 9.16 -7.62 8.32
C HIS A 117 8.38 -6.44 8.90
N LEU A 118 7.84 -5.59 8.04
CA LEU A 118 7.05 -4.42 8.43
C LEU A 118 5.69 -4.45 7.75
N GLU A 119 4.66 -4.04 8.47
CA GLU A 119 3.35 -3.65 7.94
C GLU A 119 3.23 -2.15 8.14
N LEU A 120 3.06 -1.41 7.05
CA LEU A 120 3.17 0.05 7.00
C LEU A 120 1.99 0.65 6.24
N ASP A 121 1.30 1.58 6.91
CA ASP A 121 0.34 2.46 6.26
C ASP A 121 1.02 3.71 5.70
N PHE A 122 0.76 3.99 4.43
CA PHE A 122 1.17 5.19 3.74
C PHE A 122 -0.02 6.01 3.23
N LEU A 123 0.17 7.32 3.07
CA LEU A 123 -0.81 8.22 2.47
C LEU A 123 -0.27 8.88 1.21
N GLU A 124 -1.12 8.94 0.19
CA GLU A 124 -0.86 9.66 -1.05
C GLU A 124 -0.74 11.18 -0.78
N THR A 125 0.31 11.78 -1.32
CA THR A 125 0.56 13.23 -1.25
C THR A 125 0.03 13.95 -2.49
N THR A 126 0.03 15.28 -2.46
CA THR A 126 -0.30 16.10 -3.64
C THR A 126 0.87 16.26 -4.61
N CYS A 127 2.06 15.74 -4.29
CA CYS A 127 3.22 15.80 -5.18
C CYS A 127 3.21 14.62 -6.15
N HIS A 128 3.25 14.93 -7.44
CA HIS A 128 3.53 13.92 -8.46
C HIS A 128 4.95 13.35 -8.29
N VAL A 129 5.21 12.12 -8.72
CA VAL A 129 6.54 11.49 -8.63
C VAL A 129 7.66 12.29 -9.34
N LEU A 130 7.30 13.02 -10.40
CA LEU A 130 8.19 13.92 -11.14
C LEU A 130 8.44 15.29 -10.47
N ASP A 131 7.70 15.63 -9.41
CA ASP A 131 7.93 16.85 -8.66
C ASP A 131 9.26 16.72 -7.88
N PRO A 132 10.23 17.63 -8.03
CA PRO A 132 11.51 17.55 -7.32
C PRO A 132 11.38 17.78 -5.80
N THR A 133 10.22 18.23 -5.32
CA THR A 133 9.96 18.45 -3.89
C THR A 133 10.17 17.16 -3.10
N PRO A 134 11.01 17.14 -2.05
CA PRO A 134 11.17 15.99 -1.17
C PRO A 134 9.83 15.57 -0.55
N VAL A 135 9.63 14.27 -0.36
CA VAL A 135 8.35 13.71 0.16
C VAL A 135 7.96 14.29 1.52
N SER A 136 8.93 14.62 2.37
CA SER A 136 8.70 15.24 3.68
C SER A 136 8.09 16.65 3.62
N LEU A 137 8.17 17.31 2.46
CA LEU A 137 7.60 18.63 2.22
C LEU A 137 6.34 18.57 1.33
N CYS A 138 5.93 17.37 0.94
CA CYS A 138 4.74 17.17 0.11
C CYS A 138 3.49 17.12 0.99
N PRO A 139 2.50 17.99 0.76
CA PRO A 139 1.25 17.96 1.51
C PRO A 139 0.52 16.62 1.35
N VAL A 140 0.01 16.09 2.46
CA VAL A 140 -0.84 14.90 2.45
C VAL A 140 -2.23 15.27 1.97
N ARG A 141 -2.77 14.47 1.04
CA ARG A 141 -4.11 14.68 0.52
C ARG A 141 -5.13 14.38 1.64
N GLN A 142 -6.05 15.32 1.86
CA GLN A 142 -7.04 15.23 2.94
C GLN A 142 -8.22 14.33 2.55
N LYS A 143 -8.88 13.68 3.53
CA LYS A 143 -10.06 12.80 3.29
C LYS A 143 -11.19 13.51 2.54
N ILE A 144 -11.37 14.81 2.78
CA ILE A 144 -12.35 15.66 2.07
C ILE A 144 -12.13 15.70 0.54
N ASN A 145 -10.89 15.46 0.09
CA ASN A 145 -10.48 15.43 -1.31
C ASN A 145 -10.24 14.00 -1.82
N THR A 146 -10.84 12.99 -1.15
CA THR A 146 -10.63 11.56 -1.41
C THR A 146 -9.15 11.17 -1.25
N ALA A 147 -8.69 11.03 -0.02
CA ALA A 147 -7.35 10.52 0.26
C ALA A 147 -7.18 9.10 -0.29
N VAL A 148 -5.95 8.69 -0.59
CA VAL A 148 -5.61 7.31 -0.94
C VAL A 148 -4.63 6.81 0.11
N GLU A 149 -5.01 5.74 0.78
CA GLU A 149 -4.20 5.04 1.77
C GLU A 149 -3.63 3.79 1.11
N ALA A 150 -2.38 3.47 1.44
CA ALA A 150 -1.69 2.29 0.95
C ALA A 150 -1.19 1.48 2.14
N ASP A 151 -1.77 0.30 2.31
CA ASP A 151 -1.36 -0.72 3.25
C ASP A 151 -0.30 -1.59 2.57
N CYS A 152 0.91 -1.61 3.13
CA CYS A 152 2.06 -2.26 2.52
C CYS A 152 2.81 -3.20 3.48
N ASP A 153 3.00 -4.44 3.01
CA ASP A 153 3.94 -5.41 3.56
C ASP A 153 5.35 -5.17 2.99
N PHE A 154 6.34 -4.98 3.86
CA PHE A 154 7.74 -4.80 3.49
C PHE A 154 8.65 -5.84 4.14
N VAL A 155 9.65 -6.29 3.38
CA VAL A 155 10.74 -7.14 3.88
C VAL A 155 12.07 -6.48 3.56
N LEU A 156 12.81 -6.09 4.59
CA LEU A 156 14.12 -5.44 4.46
C LEU A 156 15.21 -6.35 5.01
N ALA A 157 16.40 -6.31 4.42
CA ALA A 157 17.60 -6.97 4.93
C ALA A 157 18.60 -5.92 5.44
N ASN A 158 19.21 -6.20 6.59
CA ASN A 158 20.31 -5.39 7.11
C ASN A 158 21.62 -5.77 6.42
N THR A 159 22.05 -4.96 5.46
CA THR A 159 23.27 -5.18 4.69
C THR A 159 24.44 -4.36 5.23
N THR A 160 25.65 -4.59 4.74
CA THR A 160 26.82 -3.78 5.09
C THR A 160 26.70 -2.31 4.65
N GLN A 161 25.76 -2.00 3.74
CA GLN A 161 25.47 -0.65 3.24
C GLN A 161 24.25 -0.01 3.92
N GLY A 162 23.61 -0.71 4.85
CA GLY A 162 22.37 -0.30 5.52
C GLY A 162 21.18 -1.19 5.16
N LEU A 163 19.97 -0.71 5.47
CA LEU A 163 18.73 -1.42 5.19
C LEU A 163 18.41 -1.41 3.69
N SER A 164 18.08 -2.57 3.14
CA SER A 164 17.72 -2.71 1.72
C SER A 164 16.43 -3.49 1.58
N VAL A 165 15.50 -3.01 0.76
CA VAL A 165 14.22 -3.69 0.49
C VAL A 165 14.46 -4.93 -0.38
N VAL A 166 14.06 -6.09 0.14
CA VAL A 166 14.14 -7.39 -0.54
C VAL A 166 12.85 -7.67 -1.30
N ALA A 167 11.72 -7.45 -0.63
CA ALA A 167 10.41 -7.69 -1.18
C ALA A 167 9.40 -6.70 -0.58
N PHE A 168 8.39 -6.34 -1.35
CA PHE A 168 7.25 -5.58 -0.83
C PHE A 168 5.97 -5.91 -1.59
N LYS A 169 4.84 -5.66 -0.94
CA LYS A 169 3.50 -5.78 -1.51
C LYS A 169 2.64 -4.66 -0.96
N CYS A 170 1.88 -3.99 -1.82
CA CYS A 170 1.04 -2.87 -1.41
C CYS A 170 -0.37 -3.04 -1.95
N LYS A 171 -1.34 -2.58 -1.15
CA LYS A 171 -2.75 -2.48 -1.53
C LYS A 171 -3.22 -1.05 -1.28
N THR A 172 -3.84 -0.44 -2.29
CA THR A 172 -4.33 0.95 -2.21
C THR A 172 -5.85 0.98 -2.08
N GLU A 173 -6.35 1.79 -1.15
CA GLU A 173 -7.76 2.05 -0.96
C GLU A 173 -8.04 3.55 -0.87
N THR A 174 -9.21 3.98 -1.32
CA THR A 174 -9.62 5.38 -1.19
C THR A 174 -10.30 5.62 0.14
N GLU A 175 -9.81 6.59 0.90
CA GLU A 175 -10.48 7.13 2.08
C GLU A 175 -11.18 8.44 1.73
N SER A 176 -12.49 8.49 1.93
CA SER A 176 -13.28 9.72 1.77
C SER A 176 -13.95 10.12 3.08
N GLU A 177 -14.21 11.41 3.26
CA GLU A 177 -14.93 11.90 4.42
C GLU A 177 -16.33 11.26 4.53
N ASP A 178 -16.53 10.44 5.58
CA ASP A 178 -17.82 9.86 5.91
C ASP A 178 -18.82 11.00 6.20
N LYS A 179 -19.70 11.28 5.21
CA LYS A 179 -20.80 12.27 5.23
C LYS A 179 -20.50 13.65 4.65
N CYS A 180 -19.62 13.79 3.66
CA CYS A 180 -19.59 15.01 2.86
C CYS A 180 -20.56 14.98 1.66
N LEU A 181 -21.78 15.50 1.84
CA LEU A 181 -22.71 15.73 0.73
C LEU A 181 -22.21 16.89 -0.14
N GLY A 182 -21.79 16.55 -1.37
CA GLY A 182 -21.30 17.53 -2.34
C GLY A 182 -19.80 17.75 -2.32
N CYS A 183 -18.99 16.91 -1.67
CA CYS A 183 -17.55 16.91 -1.91
C CYS A 183 -17.20 16.36 -3.30
N PRO A 184 -16.07 16.77 -3.88
CA PRO A 184 -15.56 16.15 -5.10
C PRO A 184 -15.34 14.65 -4.90
N GLN A 185 -15.81 13.84 -5.84
CA GLN A 185 -15.60 12.40 -5.86
C GLN A 185 -14.75 12.02 -7.06
N LEU A 186 -13.87 11.03 -6.87
CA LEU A 186 -13.10 10.48 -7.97
C LEU A 186 -14.02 9.82 -9.01
N VAL A 187 -13.79 10.19 -10.27
CA VAL A 187 -14.37 9.56 -11.44
C VAL A 187 -13.29 8.73 -12.16
N PRO A 188 -13.68 7.75 -12.99
CA PRO A 188 -12.70 6.96 -13.74
C PRO A 188 -11.79 7.84 -14.60
N LEU A 189 -10.52 7.42 -14.77
CA LEU A 189 -9.53 8.12 -15.60
C LEU A 189 -9.85 8.09 -17.11
N ASN A 190 -10.96 7.47 -17.50
CA ASN A 190 -11.50 7.48 -18.86
C ASN A 190 -12.88 8.16 -18.94
N ASP A 191 -13.24 8.97 -17.94
CA ASP A 191 -14.44 9.79 -17.96
C ASP A 191 -14.40 10.78 -19.13
N THR A 192 -15.49 10.86 -19.89
CA THR A 192 -15.52 11.62 -21.16
C THR A 192 -15.42 13.12 -20.93
N ASP A 193 -16.13 13.65 -19.94
CA ASP A 193 -16.12 15.08 -19.64
C ASP A 193 -14.78 15.49 -18.99
N GLY A 194 -14.22 14.63 -18.14
CA GLY A 194 -12.88 14.81 -17.57
C GLY A 194 -11.78 14.82 -18.65
N LEU A 195 -11.85 13.92 -19.63
CA LEU A 195 -10.92 13.90 -20.77
C LEU A 195 -11.03 15.17 -21.63
N GLN A 196 -12.25 15.63 -21.90
CA GLN A 196 -12.48 16.87 -22.63
C GLN A 196 -11.92 18.08 -21.87
N LEU A 197 -12.07 18.12 -20.54
CA LEU A 197 -11.47 19.16 -19.72
C LEU A 197 -9.95 19.18 -19.89
N ILE A 198 -9.28 18.03 -19.76
CA ILE A 198 -7.82 17.90 -19.91
C ILE A 198 -7.33 18.36 -21.28
N GLU A 199 -8.02 17.92 -22.36
CA GLU A 199 -7.65 18.29 -23.73
C GLU A 199 -7.75 19.81 -23.93
N THR A 200 -8.89 20.39 -23.56
CA THR A 200 -9.12 21.83 -23.74
C THR A 200 -8.26 22.69 -22.82
N SER A 201 -7.98 22.26 -21.60
CA SER A 201 -7.10 22.97 -20.66
C SER A 201 -5.63 22.89 -21.07
N LEU A 202 -5.16 21.75 -21.57
CA LEU A 202 -3.80 21.62 -22.11
C LEU A 202 -3.61 22.50 -23.36
N ASP A 203 -4.61 22.53 -24.25
CA ASP A 203 -4.59 23.43 -25.41
C ASP A 203 -4.54 24.90 -25.01
N TYR A 204 -5.33 25.29 -24.01
CA TYR A 204 -5.32 26.64 -23.46
C TYR A 204 -3.94 26.98 -22.87
N PHE A 205 -3.38 26.07 -22.05
CA PHE A 205 -2.05 26.25 -21.47
C PHE A 205 -0.97 26.37 -22.56
N ASN A 206 -0.99 25.51 -23.59
CA ASN A 206 -0.04 25.56 -24.69
C ASN A 206 -0.06 26.88 -25.47
N LYS A 207 -1.23 27.53 -25.58
CA LYS A 207 -1.37 28.83 -26.25
C LYS A 207 -0.91 30.01 -25.39
N ASN A 208 -1.04 29.91 -24.06
CA ASN A 208 -0.89 31.04 -23.16
C ASN A 208 0.33 30.97 -22.23
N ASN A 209 1.00 29.82 -22.14
CA ASN A 209 2.19 29.70 -21.32
C ASN A 209 3.34 30.55 -21.91
N THR A 210 4.21 31.03 -21.03
CA THR A 210 5.36 31.87 -21.42
C THR A 210 6.60 31.06 -21.81
N LEU A 211 6.49 29.73 -21.85
CA LEU A 211 7.60 28.86 -22.21
C LEU A 211 7.63 28.69 -23.73
N ASN A 212 8.83 28.68 -24.31
CA ASN A 212 9.00 28.47 -25.74
C ASN A 212 8.94 26.96 -26.10
N THR A 213 7.97 26.24 -25.55
CA THR A 213 7.79 24.81 -25.77
C THR A 213 6.32 24.45 -25.69
N LYS A 214 5.88 23.50 -26.53
CA LYS A 214 4.57 22.86 -26.37
C LYS A 214 4.70 21.62 -25.50
N PHE A 215 3.65 21.35 -24.74
CA PHE A 215 3.53 20.20 -23.88
C PHE A 215 2.54 19.20 -24.44
N ALA A 216 2.85 17.91 -24.27
CA ALA A 216 1.94 16.81 -24.49
C ALA A 216 1.45 16.27 -23.13
N LEU A 217 0.25 15.69 -23.12
CA LEU A 217 -0.23 14.94 -21.97
C LEU A 217 0.68 13.73 -21.73
N LEU A 218 1.20 13.62 -20.51
CA LEU A 218 2.03 12.50 -20.10
C LEU A 218 1.20 11.38 -19.48
N GLU A 219 0.47 11.74 -18.43
CA GLU A 219 -0.42 10.83 -17.70
C GLU A 219 -1.54 11.63 -17.03
N ILE A 220 -2.65 10.94 -16.75
CA ILE A 220 -3.76 11.50 -16.00
C ILE A 220 -3.67 10.95 -14.59
N GLY A 221 -3.33 11.80 -13.63
CA GLY A 221 -3.16 11.42 -12.24
C GLY A 221 -4.50 11.15 -11.54
N ARG A 222 -5.40 12.14 -11.60
CA ARG A 222 -6.72 12.08 -10.95
C ARG A 222 -7.77 12.79 -11.79
N MET A 223 -9.00 12.27 -11.76
CA MET A 223 -10.18 12.98 -12.22
C MET A 223 -11.23 12.98 -11.12
N GLY A 224 -11.92 14.09 -10.96
CA GLY A 224 -13.02 14.21 -10.01
C GLY A 224 -14.20 14.97 -10.59
N SER A 225 -15.37 14.74 -10.01
CA SER A 225 -16.56 15.53 -10.28
C SER A 225 -17.24 15.97 -8.99
N GLN A 226 -17.91 17.11 -9.06
CA GLN A 226 -18.68 17.68 -7.96
C GLN A 226 -19.96 18.30 -8.51
N ILE A 227 -21.08 18.06 -7.83
CA ILE A 227 -22.35 18.72 -8.14
C ILE A 227 -22.52 19.88 -7.16
N VAL A 228 -22.58 21.10 -7.69
CA VAL A 228 -22.86 22.32 -6.91
C VAL A 228 -24.09 23.03 -7.49
N SER A 229 -24.57 24.08 -6.82
CA SER A 229 -25.76 24.85 -7.26
C SER A 229 -25.65 25.41 -8.69
N GLY A 230 -24.44 25.56 -9.22
CA GLY A 230 -24.16 26.02 -10.58
C GLY A 230 -24.05 24.92 -11.65
N GLY A 231 -24.24 23.65 -11.29
CA GLY A 231 -24.14 22.50 -12.20
C GLY A 231 -23.01 21.53 -11.84
N HIS A 232 -22.72 20.63 -12.79
CA HIS A 232 -21.64 19.67 -12.68
C HIS A 232 -20.29 20.37 -12.93
N ARG A 233 -19.33 20.15 -12.04
CA ARG A 233 -17.96 20.65 -12.14
C ARG A 233 -17.02 19.47 -12.20
N TYR A 234 -16.07 19.51 -13.13
CA TYR A 234 -15.02 18.52 -13.27
C TYR A 234 -13.68 19.10 -12.84
N PHE A 235 -12.85 18.24 -12.29
CA PHE A 235 -11.51 18.54 -11.83
C PHE A 235 -10.57 17.49 -12.41
N ALA A 236 -9.41 17.91 -12.90
CA ALA A 236 -8.42 16.99 -13.41
C ALA A 236 -7.03 17.40 -12.93
N GLU A 237 -6.27 16.41 -12.45
CA GLU A 237 -4.84 16.54 -12.19
C GLU A 237 -4.12 15.65 -13.21
N TYR A 238 -3.23 16.23 -14.01
CA TYR A 238 -2.54 15.49 -15.07
C TYR A 238 -1.11 15.99 -15.26
N ALA A 239 -0.19 15.06 -15.49
CA ALA A 239 1.19 15.38 -15.77
C ALA A 239 1.39 15.68 -17.25
N ILE A 240 2.33 16.57 -17.54
CA ILE A 240 2.67 17.00 -18.89
C ILE A 240 4.17 16.86 -19.15
N ILE A 241 4.53 16.68 -20.42
CA ILE A 241 5.91 16.54 -20.87
C ILE A 241 6.19 17.47 -22.05
N GLY A 242 7.34 18.16 -22.01
CA GLY A 242 7.79 19.03 -23.08
C GLY A 242 8.03 18.25 -24.38
N THR A 243 7.68 18.87 -25.49
CA THR A 243 7.82 18.30 -26.84
C THR A 243 8.96 18.96 -27.59
N ASN A 244 9.30 18.45 -28.77
CA ASN A 244 10.25 19.08 -29.68
C ASN A 244 9.72 20.36 -30.38
N CYS A 245 8.46 20.72 -30.18
CA CYS A 245 7.86 21.93 -30.72
C CYS A 245 8.04 23.14 -29.81
N THR A 246 8.09 24.31 -30.43
CA THR A 246 7.90 25.63 -29.84
C THR A 246 6.42 25.98 -29.74
N SER A 247 6.08 27.00 -28.96
CA SER A 247 4.71 27.47 -28.77
C SER A 247 4.04 27.96 -30.07
N GLN A 248 4.81 28.24 -31.13
CA GLN A 248 4.31 28.73 -32.42
C GLN A 248 4.20 27.65 -33.50
N ASP A 249 4.69 26.43 -33.26
CA ASP A 249 4.71 25.39 -34.30
C ASP A 249 3.33 24.72 -34.44
N ASP A 250 2.71 24.77 -35.61
CA ASP A 250 1.43 24.08 -35.90
C ASP A 250 1.61 22.63 -36.38
N ASP A 251 2.82 22.08 -36.21
CA ASP A 251 3.22 20.74 -36.65
C ASP A 251 2.87 19.62 -35.64
N ILE A 252 3.09 18.38 -36.07
CA ILE A 252 2.96 17.18 -35.21
C ILE A 252 4.10 17.18 -34.17
N CYS A 253 3.76 17.46 -32.91
CA CYS A 253 4.72 17.52 -31.81
C CYS A 253 4.98 16.16 -31.17
N ILE A 254 6.26 15.84 -30.97
CA ILE A 254 6.72 14.57 -30.40
C ILE A 254 7.25 14.83 -28.97
N PRO A 255 6.77 14.09 -27.96
CA PRO A 255 7.33 14.16 -26.60
C PRO A 255 8.84 13.94 -26.59
N GLN A 256 9.56 14.76 -25.83
CA GLN A 256 11.00 14.59 -25.65
C GLN A 256 11.30 13.38 -24.74
N ASN A 257 12.57 12.99 -24.69
CA ASN A 257 13.03 11.96 -23.77
C ASN A 257 12.87 12.42 -22.31
N HIS A 258 12.29 11.56 -21.47
CA HIS A 258 12.06 11.80 -20.03
C HIS A 258 13.26 12.35 -19.26
N ASN A 259 14.49 12.00 -19.62
CA ASN A 259 15.65 12.43 -18.85
C ASN A 259 16.06 13.89 -19.14
N VAL A 260 15.56 14.47 -20.24
CA VAL A 260 15.91 15.83 -20.69
C VAL A 260 14.69 16.73 -20.84
N ALA A 261 13.49 16.15 -20.90
CA ALA A 261 12.25 16.89 -21.05
C ALA A 261 11.97 17.75 -19.81
N ILE A 262 11.30 18.86 -20.04
CA ILE A 262 10.63 19.62 -19.00
C ILE A 262 9.34 18.87 -18.66
N HIS A 263 9.06 18.67 -17.38
CA HIS A 263 7.79 18.09 -16.92
C HIS A 263 6.93 19.13 -16.24
N GLY A 264 5.68 18.80 -16.00
CA GLY A 264 4.83 19.60 -15.14
C GLY A 264 3.64 18.81 -14.63
N LEU A 265 2.97 19.36 -13.63
CA LEU A 265 1.69 18.89 -13.13
C LEU A 265 0.67 20.02 -13.28
N CYS A 266 -0.41 19.74 -14.01
CA CYS A 266 -1.50 20.67 -14.24
C CYS A 266 -2.72 20.29 -13.40
N LEU A 267 -3.37 21.30 -12.85
CA LEU A 267 -4.64 21.22 -12.15
C LEU A 267 -5.65 22.02 -12.97
N ALA A 268 -6.67 21.37 -13.52
CA ALA A 268 -7.75 22.01 -14.27
C ALA A 268 -9.06 21.90 -13.50
N GLU A 269 -9.80 23.01 -13.39
CA GLU A 269 -11.08 23.08 -12.70
C GLU A 269 -12.14 23.78 -13.56
N GLY A 270 -13.24 23.08 -13.85
CA GLY A 270 -14.45 23.62 -14.45
C GLY A 270 -14.36 23.93 -15.95
N SER A 271 -13.38 24.73 -16.38
CA SER A 271 -13.20 25.18 -17.76
C SER A 271 -11.72 25.21 -18.17
N ALA A 272 -11.47 25.35 -19.48
CA ALA A 272 -10.14 25.31 -20.07
C ALA A 272 -9.17 26.37 -19.53
N ASP A 273 -9.67 27.56 -19.20
CA ASP A 273 -8.91 28.69 -18.66
C ASP A 273 -8.66 28.58 -17.13
N GLY A 274 -9.35 27.67 -16.46
CA GLY A 274 -9.16 27.33 -15.05
C GLY A 274 -8.00 26.37 -14.79
N VAL A 275 -6.96 26.41 -15.63
CA VAL A 275 -5.79 25.52 -15.55
C VAL A 275 -4.60 26.22 -14.92
N ASP A 276 -4.01 25.57 -13.92
CA ASP A 276 -2.74 25.97 -13.31
C ASP A 276 -1.72 24.84 -13.43
N CYS A 277 -0.56 25.12 -14.03
CA CYS A 277 0.47 24.12 -14.27
C CYS A 277 1.77 24.50 -13.54
N LYS A 278 2.19 23.65 -12.60
CA LYS A 278 3.50 23.72 -11.96
C LYS A 278 4.51 23.01 -12.85
N ILE A 279 5.49 23.76 -13.35
CA ILE A 279 6.55 23.25 -14.24
C ILE A 279 7.76 22.82 -13.42
N PHE A 280 8.28 21.64 -13.73
CA PHE A 280 9.47 21.04 -13.13
C PHE A 280 10.66 21.19 -14.09
N ALA A 281 11.76 21.73 -13.59
CA ALA A 281 12.99 21.80 -14.37
C ALA A 281 13.51 20.39 -14.69
N PRO A 282 14.16 20.17 -15.84
CA PRO A 282 14.76 18.88 -16.16
C PRO A 282 15.75 18.50 -15.06
N THR A 283 15.65 17.27 -14.56
CA THR A 283 16.65 16.71 -13.66
C THR A 283 17.98 16.67 -14.40
N GLN A 284 18.88 17.62 -14.12
CA GLN A 284 20.27 17.45 -14.51
C GLN A 284 20.77 16.23 -13.77
N ALA A 285 21.15 15.18 -14.50
CA ALA A 285 21.76 14.00 -13.94
C ALA A 285 23.01 14.43 -13.14
N SER A 286 22.85 14.58 -11.82
CA SER A 286 23.99 14.56 -10.94
C SER A 286 24.57 13.15 -11.02
N ASN A 287 25.89 13.05 -11.10
CA ASN A 287 26.64 11.79 -11.17
C ASN A 287 26.52 11.00 -9.84
N ALA A 288 25.31 10.63 -9.44
CA ALA A 288 25.05 9.70 -8.36
C ALA A 288 24.98 8.30 -8.98
N THR A 289 26.04 7.53 -8.80
CA THR A 289 26.07 6.09 -9.03
C THR A 289 25.13 5.40 -8.04
N VAL A 290 23.84 5.37 -8.35
CA VAL A 290 22.92 4.36 -7.84
C VAL A 290 22.29 3.74 -9.08
N GLN A 291 22.69 2.50 -9.38
CA GLN A 291 21.98 1.72 -10.40
C GLN A 291 20.61 1.35 -9.83
N VAL A 292 19.65 2.26 -9.96
CA VAL A 292 18.25 1.89 -9.96
C VAL A 292 18.05 1.22 -11.30
N GLN A 293 17.82 -0.09 -11.29
CA GLN A 293 17.35 -0.79 -12.47
C GLN A 293 15.99 -0.18 -12.81
N GLN A 294 16.01 0.77 -13.75
CA GLN A 294 14.85 1.55 -14.16
C GLN A 294 13.90 0.58 -14.86
N LEU A 295 13.04 -0.07 -14.06
CA LEU A 295 11.98 -0.91 -14.58
C LEU A 295 10.96 0.06 -15.19
N LEU A 296 11.16 0.36 -16.47
CA LEU A 296 10.19 1.08 -17.30
C LEU A 296 8.88 0.30 -17.22
N HIS A 297 7.97 0.72 -16.34
CA HIS A 297 6.58 0.31 -16.43
C HIS A 297 5.97 1.06 -17.61
N ALA A 298 5.52 0.31 -18.61
CA ALA A 298 4.90 0.82 -19.81
C ALA A 298 3.51 1.37 -19.50
N HIS A 299 3.42 2.59 -18.97
CA HIS A 299 2.15 3.34 -18.88
C HIS A 299 2.21 4.70 -19.60
N THR A 300 3.33 5.01 -20.24
CA THR A 300 3.61 6.36 -20.71
C THR A 300 3.32 6.57 -22.19
N PHE A 301 2.09 6.35 -22.67
CA PHE A 301 1.70 6.83 -24.01
C PHE A 301 0.19 7.10 -24.13
N GLY A 302 -0.21 8.30 -23.69
CA GLY A 302 -1.39 9.02 -24.16
C GLY A 302 -2.77 8.35 -23.99
N PRO A 303 -3.85 9.05 -24.38
CA PRO A 303 -5.23 8.59 -24.15
C PRO A 303 -5.65 7.34 -24.94
N GLN A 304 -4.81 6.80 -25.83
CA GLN A 304 -5.26 5.82 -26.82
C GLN A 304 -4.66 4.41 -26.70
N HIS A 305 -3.67 4.14 -25.84
CA HIS A 305 -2.91 2.88 -25.95
C HIS A 305 -2.63 2.09 -24.66
N ASN A 306 -3.55 2.07 -23.69
CA ASN A 306 -3.48 1.03 -22.65
C ASN A 306 -4.85 0.47 -22.21
N PRO A 307 -5.18 -0.80 -22.55
CA PRO A 307 -6.38 -1.50 -22.07
C PRO A 307 -6.43 -1.69 -20.54
N ALA A 308 -5.33 -1.44 -19.81
CA ALA A 308 -5.26 -1.66 -18.37
C ALA A 308 -5.81 -0.52 -17.49
N ILE A 309 -6.19 0.63 -18.08
CA ILE A 309 -6.69 1.81 -17.33
C ILE A 309 -8.24 1.85 -17.29
N HIS A 310 -8.92 0.92 -17.96
CA HIS A 310 -10.39 0.92 -17.99
C HIS A 310 -10.99 0.76 -16.58
N GLY A 311 -11.59 1.84 -16.08
CA GLY A 311 -12.34 1.85 -14.82
C GLY A 311 -11.54 2.22 -13.56
N LEU A 312 -10.22 2.45 -13.65
CA LEU A 312 -9.45 2.93 -12.50
C LEU A 312 -9.82 4.39 -12.18
N LYS A 313 -9.99 4.69 -10.89
CA LYS A 313 -10.25 6.04 -10.38
C LYS A 313 -8.98 6.78 -9.92
N HIS A 314 -7.91 6.04 -9.68
CA HIS A 314 -6.59 6.53 -9.27
C HIS A 314 -5.52 5.52 -9.71
N HIS A 315 -4.26 5.95 -9.72
CA HIS A 315 -3.14 5.05 -9.96
C HIS A 315 -2.95 4.09 -8.79
N LYS A 316 -2.95 2.79 -9.06
CA LYS A 316 -2.56 1.78 -8.07
C LYS A 316 -1.05 1.73 -7.94
N LEU A 317 -0.55 1.55 -6.71
CA LEU A 317 0.86 1.25 -6.47
C LEU A 317 1.25 -0.07 -7.15
N THR A 318 2.55 -0.24 -7.42
CA THR A 318 3.08 -1.54 -7.84
C THR A 318 2.74 -2.56 -6.76
N ALA A 319 1.77 -3.44 -7.05
CA ALA A 319 1.15 -4.25 -6.02
C ALA A 319 2.10 -5.31 -5.43
N LEU A 320 3.09 -5.79 -6.18
CA LEU A 320 4.01 -6.83 -5.74
C LEU A 320 5.39 -6.67 -6.39
N HIS A 321 6.42 -6.69 -5.55
CA HIS A 321 7.81 -6.83 -5.95
C HIS A 321 8.48 -7.90 -5.09
N ASP A 322 8.67 -9.08 -5.68
CA ASP A 322 9.39 -10.21 -5.07
C ASP A 322 10.26 -10.89 -6.14
N PRO A 323 11.39 -10.28 -6.53
CA PRO A 323 12.19 -10.72 -7.67
C PRO A 323 12.77 -12.13 -7.49
N SER A 324 12.87 -12.60 -6.25
CA SER A 324 13.36 -13.94 -5.92
C SER A 324 12.24 -14.95 -5.67
N ALA A 325 10.96 -14.56 -5.79
CA ALA A 325 9.82 -15.36 -5.34
C ALA A 325 10.06 -15.97 -3.95
N SER A 326 10.60 -15.14 -3.06
CA SER A 326 11.12 -15.51 -1.76
C SER A 326 10.07 -16.10 -0.81
N GLY A 327 8.78 -15.81 -1.07
CA GLY A 327 7.68 -16.27 -0.24
C GLY A 327 7.67 -15.63 1.16
N LEU A 328 8.35 -14.49 1.31
CA LEU A 328 8.50 -13.76 2.57
C LEU A 328 7.35 -12.77 2.84
N LEU A 329 6.49 -12.54 1.84
CA LEU A 329 5.35 -11.62 1.90
C LEU A 329 4.07 -12.35 2.31
N SER A 330 3.22 -11.66 3.07
CA SER A 330 1.94 -12.18 3.55
C SER A 330 0.95 -12.44 2.41
N ALA A 331 0.13 -13.49 2.57
CA ALA A 331 -0.88 -13.90 1.58
C ALA A 331 -2.20 -13.10 1.65
N GLU A 332 -2.36 -12.23 2.65
CA GLU A 332 -3.67 -11.62 2.98
C GLU A 332 -4.08 -10.48 2.02
N SER A 333 -3.10 -9.80 1.41
CA SER A 333 -3.32 -8.63 0.54
C SER A 333 -3.70 -9.00 -0.92
N ASN A 334 -4.52 -10.02 -1.14
CA ASN A 334 -5.07 -10.32 -2.47
C ASN A 334 -6.17 -9.31 -2.83
N GLU A 335 -6.04 -8.61 -3.96
CA GLU A 335 -7.05 -7.67 -4.43
C GLU A 335 -8.38 -8.38 -4.75
N LEU A 336 -9.46 -7.92 -4.10
CA LEU A 336 -10.82 -8.26 -4.50
C LEU A 336 -11.19 -7.41 -5.72
N ALA A 337 -11.48 -8.08 -6.84
CA ALA A 337 -12.04 -7.42 -8.01
C ALA A 337 -13.39 -6.76 -7.65
N GLU A 338 -13.51 -5.47 -7.94
CA GLU A 338 -14.72 -4.69 -7.70
C GLU A 338 -15.83 -5.19 -8.65
N VAL A 339 -16.76 -5.98 -8.12
CA VAL A 339 -17.91 -6.48 -8.90
C VAL A 339 -18.94 -5.36 -8.99
N VAL A 340 -19.13 -4.86 -10.22
CA VAL A 340 -20.16 -3.88 -10.60
C VAL A 340 -21.55 -4.38 -10.22
N ALA A 341 -22.14 -3.81 -9.17
CA ALA A 341 -23.54 -4.01 -8.84
C ALA A 341 -24.39 -2.96 -9.56
N ALA A 342 -25.18 -3.39 -10.54
CA ALA A 342 -26.22 -2.57 -11.16
C ALA A 342 -27.31 -2.21 -10.13
N PRO A 343 -27.83 -0.98 -10.12
CA PRO A 343 -28.84 -0.58 -9.14
C PRO A 343 -30.19 -1.23 -9.48
N LYS A 344 -30.78 -1.91 -8.50
CA LYS A 344 -32.21 -2.26 -8.50
C LYS A 344 -32.95 -1.23 -7.66
N ASP A 345 -34.00 -0.67 -8.26
CA ASP A 345 -34.90 0.32 -7.67
C ASP A 345 -35.43 -0.10 -6.29
N ALA A 346 -35.41 0.84 -5.34
CA ALA A 346 -36.11 0.73 -4.06
C ALA A 346 -37.23 1.80 -3.99
N PRO A 347 -38.44 1.44 -3.52
CA PRO A 347 -39.57 2.37 -3.49
C PRO A 347 -39.58 3.26 -2.23
N VAL A 348 -40.18 4.43 -2.45
CA VAL A 348 -40.43 5.56 -1.56
C VAL A 348 -41.19 5.19 -0.27
N VAL A 349 -40.73 5.67 0.89
CA VAL A 349 -41.56 5.84 2.11
C VAL A 349 -41.27 7.18 2.80
N LYS A 350 -42.35 7.87 3.20
CA LYS A 350 -42.40 9.21 3.81
C LYS A 350 -42.05 9.21 5.31
N ARG A 351 -41.14 10.13 5.67
CA ARG A 351 -41.10 11.12 6.77
C ARG A 351 -41.99 10.93 8.01
N GLU A 352 -41.39 11.07 9.21
CA GLU A 352 -41.89 11.99 10.25
C GLU A 352 -40.81 12.41 11.27
N VAL A 353 -41.00 13.61 11.82
CA VAL A 353 -40.08 14.43 12.61
C VAL A 353 -40.53 14.45 14.06
N ALA A 354 -39.60 14.34 15.03
CA ALA A 354 -39.79 14.90 16.36
C ALA A 354 -38.45 15.17 17.06
N ALA A 355 -38.35 16.35 17.65
CA ALA A 355 -37.36 16.83 18.62
C ALA A 355 -38.12 17.85 19.51
N PRO A 356 -37.54 18.45 20.56
CA PRO A 356 -36.51 17.99 21.52
C PRO A 356 -36.94 18.26 22.99
N GLU A 357 -36.22 17.73 23.99
CA GLU A 357 -36.22 18.34 25.34
C GLU A 357 -34.84 18.23 26.02
N VAL A 358 -34.42 19.33 26.65
CA VAL A 358 -33.27 19.53 27.57
C VAL A 358 -33.84 20.24 28.80
N PRO A 359 -33.42 19.91 30.04
CA PRO A 359 -32.60 20.83 30.87
C PRO A 359 -31.65 20.05 31.82
N ALA A 360 -30.67 20.56 32.59
CA ALA A 360 -30.00 21.83 32.82
C ALA A 360 -28.88 21.60 33.89
N VAL A 361 -27.82 22.43 33.86
CA VAL A 361 -26.82 22.90 34.87
C VAL A 361 -26.52 22.16 36.20
N ASP A 362 -25.22 22.00 36.56
CA ASP A 362 -24.40 22.83 37.50
C ASP A 362 -23.01 22.14 37.74
N ALA A 363 -21.84 22.76 37.55
CA ALA A 363 -21.03 23.65 38.43
C ALA A 363 -20.06 22.96 39.44
N THR A 364 -18.75 23.12 39.15
CA THR A 364 -17.59 23.45 40.03
C THR A 364 -16.99 22.52 41.12
N GLU A 365 -15.65 22.35 40.99
CA GLU A 365 -14.54 22.49 41.97
C GLU A 365 -13.85 21.28 42.64
N SER A 366 -12.51 21.37 42.60
CA SER A 366 -11.52 21.01 43.63
C SER A 366 -10.73 19.69 43.54
N GLU A 367 -9.49 19.86 43.04
CA GLU A 367 -8.20 19.39 43.57
C GLU A 367 -8.14 18.16 44.49
N LYS A 368 -7.49 17.09 44.01
CA LYS A 368 -6.57 16.27 44.83
C LYS A 368 -5.65 15.41 43.96
N ALA A 369 -4.34 15.65 44.05
CA ALA A 369 -3.33 14.71 43.57
C ALA A 369 -3.32 13.44 44.43
N PRO A 370 -3.07 12.28 43.81
CA PRO A 370 -2.13 11.35 44.41
C PRO A 370 -1.14 10.81 43.37
N LEU A 371 0.14 10.86 43.74
CA LEU A 371 1.15 9.95 43.21
C LEU A 371 0.68 8.51 43.49
N PRO A 372 0.84 7.60 42.53
CA PRO A 372 1.50 6.36 42.89
C PRO A 372 2.58 5.99 41.89
N SER A 373 3.76 5.74 42.44
CA SER A 373 4.74 4.80 41.92
C SER A 373 4.06 3.48 41.55
N GLY A 374 3.88 3.26 40.26
CA GLY A 374 3.52 1.98 39.64
C GLY A 374 4.59 1.58 38.61
N PRO A 375 4.67 0.29 38.26
CA PRO A 375 5.77 -0.26 37.46
C PRO A 375 5.87 0.47 36.11
N ILE A 376 7.10 0.64 35.62
CA ILE A 376 7.39 1.16 34.28
C ILE A 376 6.51 0.37 33.29
N LEU A 377 5.48 1.02 32.77
CA LEU A 377 4.69 0.50 31.67
C LEU A 377 5.64 0.37 30.48
N PHE A 378 5.96 -0.87 30.10
CA PHE A 378 6.45 -1.14 28.76
C PHE A 378 5.42 -0.54 27.80
N ALA A 379 5.91 0.35 26.94
CA ALA A 379 5.18 1.18 25.98
C ALA A 379 4.22 0.38 25.09
N PRO A 380 3.24 1.04 24.42
CA PRO A 380 2.39 0.40 23.42
C PRO A 380 3.21 -0.45 22.45
N ILE A 381 2.91 -1.74 22.49
CA ILE A 381 3.11 -2.69 21.41
C ILE A 381 2.21 -2.21 20.27
N CYS A 382 2.67 -2.37 19.04
CA CYS A 382 2.06 -1.85 17.81
C CYS A 382 0.51 -1.94 17.77
N PRO A 383 -0.17 -1.03 17.04
CA PRO A 383 0.38 -0.08 16.07
C PRO A 383 1.07 1.13 16.72
N GLY A 384 1.99 1.75 15.99
CA GLY A 384 2.66 2.99 16.36
C GLY A 384 1.73 4.20 16.30
N LYS A 385 2.28 5.40 16.52
CA LYS A 385 1.53 6.66 16.40
C LYS A 385 1.14 6.94 14.96
N LYS A 386 -0.14 7.27 14.78
CA LYS A 386 -0.66 7.80 13.52
C LYS A 386 -0.19 9.23 13.30
N LYS A 387 0.35 9.52 12.11
CA LYS A 387 0.99 10.82 11.79
C LYS A 387 0.03 11.84 11.21
N HIS A 388 -1.00 11.40 10.47
CA HIS A 388 -1.91 12.30 9.76
C HIS A 388 -3.37 12.14 10.21
N PHE A 389 -4.04 11.05 9.85
CA PHE A 389 -5.45 10.79 10.17
C PHE A 389 -5.80 9.33 9.95
#